data_AF-A0A2W6CPK8-F1
#
_entry.id   AF-A0A2W6CPK8-F1
#
_cell.length_a   1.000
_cell.length_b   1.000
_cell.length_c   1.000
_cell.angle_alpha   90.00
_cell.angle_beta   90.00
_cell.angle_gamma   90.00
#
_symmetry.space_group_name_H-M   'P 1'
#
loop_
_entity.id
_entity.type
_entity.pdbx_description
1 polymer ?
#
loop_
_entity_poly.entity_id
_entity_poly.type
_entity_poly.pdbx_seq_one_letter_code
_entity_poly.pdbx_strand_id
1 'polypeptide(L)'
;MMSVRSRLPWVIVAALALVAMQVTGLFSRLSASAATGCSPVSAGVRFAAPGAGRTVALTFDDGPGHDTRRILAILAAYRVPATFFNLGLNEAHDPATVRAEQAGGYALGDHTWDHQSLPNLGAAGQASEIDRERVEQAAITGRYPCLFRPPYGN
;
A
#
# COMPACT_ATOMS: atom_id res chain seq x y z
N MET A 1 38.52 -75.40 4.64
CA MET A 1 38.00 -75.16 3.27
C MET A 1 36.54 -75.56 3.23
N MET A 2 35.61 -74.60 3.21
CA MET A 2 34.33 -74.70 2.50
C MET A 2 33.55 -73.39 2.70
N SER A 3 33.14 -72.84 1.57
CA SER A 3 32.56 -71.52 1.38
C SER A 3 31.08 -71.52 1.75
N VAL A 4 30.67 -70.64 2.65
CA VAL A 4 29.24 -70.30 2.84
C VAL A 4 29.02 -68.94 2.20
N ARG A 5 28.42 -68.96 1.00
CA ARG A 5 27.95 -67.74 0.31
C ARG A 5 26.62 -67.32 0.92
N SER A 6 26.61 -66.31 1.79
CA SER A 6 25.38 -65.64 2.22
C SER A 6 24.86 -64.75 1.08
N ARG A 7 23.80 -65.20 0.40
CA ARG A 7 23.04 -64.36 -0.53
C ARG A 7 22.14 -63.44 0.31
N LEU A 8 22.50 -62.17 0.45
CA LEU A 8 21.53 -61.18 0.89
C LEU A 8 20.51 -60.94 -0.25
N PRO A 9 19.19 -60.98 0.04
CA PRO A 9 18.16 -60.73 -0.97
C PRO A 9 18.13 -59.24 -1.34
N TRP A 10 18.03 -58.98 -2.65
CA TRP A 10 18.14 -57.66 -3.30
C TRP A 10 17.02 -56.64 -2.98
N VAL A 11 16.23 -56.86 -1.92
CA VAL A 11 14.98 -56.13 -1.69
C VAL A 11 15.20 -54.77 -1.01
N ILE A 12 16.41 -54.45 -0.54
CA ILE A 12 16.64 -53.20 0.22
C ILE A 12 16.99 -51.99 -0.68
N VAL A 13 17.32 -52.17 -1.96
CA VAL A 13 17.71 -51.02 -2.82
C VAL A 13 16.52 -50.26 -3.44
N ALA A 14 15.29 -50.78 -3.34
CA ALA A 14 14.13 -50.19 -4.02
C ALA A 14 13.24 -49.26 -3.15
N ALA A 15 13.67 -48.89 -1.94
CA ALA A 15 12.87 -48.04 -1.04
C ALA A 15 13.43 -46.61 -0.85
N LEU A 16 14.35 -46.17 -1.71
CA LEU A 16 15.00 -44.84 -1.62
C LEU A 16 14.91 -44.01 -2.92
N ALA A 17 13.95 -44.30 -3.79
CA ALA A 17 13.76 -43.55 -5.04
C ALA A 17 12.30 -43.11 -5.30
N LEU A 18 11.42 -43.15 -4.28
CA LEU A 18 10.02 -42.72 -4.45
C LEU A 18 9.49 -41.81 -3.33
N VAL A 19 10.37 -41.06 -2.67
CA VAL A 19 9.99 -39.95 -1.76
C VAL A 19 10.68 -38.63 -2.16
N ALA A 20 11.17 -38.52 -3.40
CA ALA A 20 11.86 -37.33 -3.90
C ALA A 20 11.05 -36.59 -4.99
N MET A 21 9.73 -36.76 -5.02
CA MET A 21 8.87 -36.16 -6.05
C MET A 21 7.59 -35.54 -5.48
N GLN A 22 7.63 -34.99 -4.26
CA GLN A 22 6.53 -34.18 -3.70
C GLN A 22 6.95 -32.96 -2.85
N VAL A 23 8.23 -32.58 -2.80
CA VAL A 23 8.67 -31.45 -1.93
C VAL A 23 8.94 -30.14 -2.69
N THR A 24 8.91 -30.12 -4.03
CA THR A 24 9.16 -28.90 -4.83
C THR A 24 7.89 -28.18 -5.29
N GLY A 25 6.70 -28.60 -4.84
CA GLY A 25 5.41 -28.03 -5.25
C GLY A 25 4.78 -27.06 -4.24
N LEU A 26 5.34 -26.94 -3.03
CA LEU A 26 4.89 -25.97 -2.02
C LEU A 26 5.75 -24.69 -2.04
N PHE A 27 6.15 -24.23 -3.23
CA PHE A 27 6.48 -22.81 -3.38
C PHE A 27 5.16 -22.05 -3.41
N SER A 28 4.71 -21.71 -2.21
CA SER A 28 3.80 -20.63 -1.89
C SER A 28 3.55 -19.73 -3.08
N ARG A 29 2.39 -19.89 -3.72
CA ARG A 29 1.73 -18.76 -4.37
C ARG A 29 1.28 -17.84 -3.23
N LEU A 30 2.24 -17.17 -2.61
CA LEU A 30 1.98 -15.91 -1.93
C LEU A 30 1.48 -15.00 -3.05
N SER A 31 0.17 -14.91 -3.17
CA SER A 31 -0.49 -13.91 -4.00
C SER A 31 0.19 -12.58 -3.70
N ALA A 32 0.73 -11.93 -4.72
CA ALA A 32 1.31 -10.59 -4.65
C ALA A 32 0.31 -9.53 -4.13
N SER A 33 -0.93 -9.90 -3.85
CA SER A 33 -1.96 -9.07 -3.20
C SER A 33 -1.58 -8.55 -1.81
N ALA A 34 -0.55 -9.08 -1.15
CA ALA A 34 -0.09 -8.55 0.13
C ALA A 34 0.76 -7.27 0.01
N ALA A 35 1.21 -6.88 -1.19
CA ALA A 35 2.25 -5.86 -1.35
C ALA A 35 1.76 -4.40 -1.30
N THR A 36 0.47 -4.12 -1.50
CA THR A 36 -0.03 -2.72 -1.55
C THR A 36 -1.07 -2.37 -0.48
N GLY A 37 -1.72 -3.34 0.18
CA GLY A 37 -2.72 -3.05 1.23
C GLY A 37 -3.95 -2.26 0.76
N CYS A 38 -4.07 -1.95 -0.53
CA CYS A 38 -5.16 -1.17 -1.11
C CYS A 38 -6.31 -2.06 -1.52
N SER A 39 -7.53 -1.62 -1.19
CA SER A 39 -8.75 -2.26 -1.72
C SER A 39 -8.84 -2.08 -3.24
N PRO A 40 -9.32 -3.09 -3.99
CA PRO A 40 -9.57 -2.94 -5.41
C PRO A 40 -10.50 -1.76 -5.69
N VAL A 41 -10.12 -0.88 -6.62
CA VAL A 41 -10.98 0.23 -7.05
C VAL A 41 -12.17 -0.33 -7.82
N SER A 42 -13.39 0.04 -7.43
CA SER A 42 -14.59 -0.35 -8.19
C SER A 42 -14.55 0.30 -9.58
N ALA A 43 -14.83 -0.45 -10.64
CA ALA A 43 -14.84 0.11 -11.99
C ALA A 43 -15.89 1.23 -12.15
N GLY A 44 -15.48 2.30 -12.84
CA GLY A 44 -16.34 3.43 -13.25
C GLY A 44 -16.26 4.67 -12.35
N VAL A 45 -16.75 5.79 -12.88
CA VAL A 45 -16.86 7.06 -12.15
C VAL A 45 -18.05 7.01 -11.19
N ARG A 46 -17.88 7.52 -9.97
CA ARG A 46 -18.94 7.68 -8.97
C ARG A 46 -19.25 9.15 -8.79
N PHE A 47 -20.51 9.53 -9.01
CA PHE A 47 -21.00 10.90 -8.85
C PHE A 47 -21.71 11.13 -7.50
N ALA A 48 -21.86 10.09 -6.68
CA ALA A 48 -22.51 10.17 -5.39
C ALA A 48 -21.77 9.27 -4.39
N ALA A 49 -21.83 9.66 -3.11
CA ALA A 49 -21.38 8.81 -2.03
C ALA A 49 -22.26 7.56 -1.94
N PRO A 50 -21.70 6.38 -1.56
CA PRO A 50 -22.50 5.20 -1.29
C PRO A 50 -23.56 5.43 -0.21
N GLY A 51 -24.63 4.64 -0.22
CA GLY A 51 -25.67 4.65 0.81
C GLY A 51 -26.92 5.45 0.44
N ALA A 52 -27.71 5.83 1.44
CA ALA A 52 -29.04 6.42 1.28
C ALA A 52 -29.05 7.96 1.16
N GLY A 53 -27.95 8.55 0.65
CA GLY A 53 -27.87 10.00 0.36
C GLY A 53 -27.60 10.92 1.57
N ARG A 54 -27.13 10.38 2.70
CA ARG A 54 -26.75 11.16 3.90
C ARG A 54 -25.29 10.91 4.32
N THR A 55 -24.44 10.62 3.34
CA THR A 55 -23.03 10.29 3.55
C THR A 55 -22.16 11.33 2.88
N VAL A 56 -21.20 11.86 3.62
CA VAL A 56 -20.19 12.79 3.13
C VAL A 56 -18.81 12.26 3.49
N ALA A 57 -17.82 12.54 2.65
CA ALA A 57 -16.41 12.29 2.95
C ALA A 57 -15.72 13.64 3.11
N LEU A 58 -15.14 13.89 4.28
CA LEU A 58 -14.30 15.06 4.49
C LEU A 58 -12.90 14.75 3.98
N THR A 59 -12.40 15.62 3.10
CA THR A 59 -11.07 15.48 2.52
C THR A 59 -10.34 16.80 2.59
N PHE A 60 -9.05 16.77 2.91
CA PHE A 60 -8.20 17.95 3.02
C PHE A 60 -7.01 17.77 2.09
N ASP A 61 -6.72 18.80 1.30
CA ASP A 61 -5.62 18.81 0.34
C ASP A 61 -4.51 19.75 0.84
N ASP A 62 -3.35 19.70 0.19
CA ASP A 62 -2.19 20.57 0.43
C ASP A 62 -1.50 20.43 1.79
N GLY A 63 -1.84 19.38 2.54
CA GLY A 63 -1.25 19.07 3.84
C GLY A 63 0.13 18.39 3.76
N PRO A 64 0.79 18.19 4.90
CA PRO A 64 0.51 18.83 6.18
C PRO A 64 0.92 20.31 6.19
N GLY A 65 0.07 21.17 6.77
CA GLY A 65 0.32 22.61 6.93
C GLY A 65 0.13 23.07 8.37
N HIS A 66 0.22 24.39 8.59
CA HIS A 66 0.09 25.02 9.91
C HIS A 66 -1.15 24.56 10.69
N ASP A 67 -2.29 24.45 10.02
CA ASP A 67 -3.57 24.14 10.66
C ASP A 67 -3.87 22.64 10.78
N THR A 68 -3.08 21.76 10.16
CA THR A 68 -3.35 20.32 10.11
C THR A 68 -3.53 19.74 11.51
N ARG A 69 -2.61 20.01 12.46
CA ARG A 69 -2.74 19.49 13.84
C ARG A 69 -4.02 19.97 14.55
N ARG A 70 -4.48 21.20 14.27
CA ARG A 70 -5.73 21.72 14.82
C ARG A 70 -6.94 21.01 14.21
N ILE A 71 -6.90 20.73 12.91
CA ILE A 71 -7.93 19.92 12.23
C ILE A 71 -7.98 18.52 12.84
N LEU A 72 -6.82 17.85 13.05
CA LEU A 72 -6.76 16.52 13.67
C LEU A 72 -7.38 16.51 15.07
N ALA A 73 -7.14 17.54 15.89
CA ALA A 73 -7.73 17.65 17.22
C ALA A 73 -9.27 17.75 17.16
N ILE A 74 -9.82 18.51 16.21
CA ILE A 74 -11.26 18.63 16.00
C ILE A 74 -11.84 17.30 15.53
N LEU A 75 -11.27 16.70 14.48
CA LEU A 75 -11.75 15.42 13.94
C LEU A 75 -11.75 14.31 15.01
N ALA A 76 -10.70 14.25 15.83
CA ALA A 76 -10.62 13.29 16.93
C ALA A 76 -11.69 13.54 18.01
N ALA A 77 -11.92 14.80 18.39
CA ALA A 77 -12.93 15.16 19.39
C ALA A 77 -14.36 14.76 18.96
N TYR A 78 -14.66 14.90 17.67
CA TYR A 78 -15.96 14.52 17.10
C TYR A 78 -16.00 13.08 16.56
N ARG A 79 -14.88 12.35 16.60
CA ARG A 79 -14.72 11.00 16.04
C ARG A 79 -15.12 10.93 14.57
N VAL A 80 -14.73 11.94 13.79
CA VAL A 80 -15.08 12.06 12.37
C VAL A 80 -13.94 11.49 11.53
N PRO A 81 -14.20 10.49 10.66
CA PRO A 81 -13.19 10.01 9.71
C PRO A 81 -12.93 11.07 8.62
N ALA A 82 -11.70 11.11 8.12
CA ALA A 82 -11.27 12.02 7.06
C ALA A 82 -10.19 11.38 6.20
N THR A 83 -9.95 11.98 5.04
CA THR A 83 -8.82 11.67 4.15
C THR A 83 -7.95 12.91 3.98
N PHE A 84 -6.63 12.76 4.06
CA PHE A 84 -5.66 13.82 3.81
C PHE A 84 -4.90 13.48 2.53
N PHE A 85 -4.94 14.38 1.55
CA PHE A 85 -4.16 14.31 0.32
C PHE A 85 -2.96 15.25 0.50
N ASN A 86 -1.82 14.68 0.86
CA ASN A 86 -0.64 15.44 1.24
C ASN A 86 0.27 15.69 0.04
N LEU A 87 1.03 16.79 0.12
CA LEU A 87 2.13 17.07 -0.79
C LEU A 87 3.41 16.42 -0.28
N GLY A 88 4.14 15.73 -1.15
CA GLY A 88 5.40 15.09 -0.78
C GLY A 88 6.42 16.05 -0.15
N LEU A 89 6.51 17.30 -0.64
CA LEU A 89 7.34 18.34 -0.01
C LEU A 89 6.95 18.65 1.44
N ASN A 90 5.65 18.68 1.74
CA ASN A 90 5.15 18.98 3.08
C ASN A 90 5.32 17.78 4.00
N GLU A 91 5.16 16.56 3.48
CA GLU A 91 5.47 15.33 4.22
C GLU A 91 6.93 15.27 4.67
N ALA A 92 7.85 15.56 3.74
CA ALA A 92 9.28 15.61 4.03
C ALA A 92 9.63 16.69 5.06
N HIS A 93 8.89 17.80 5.06
CA HIS A 93 9.09 18.90 6.00
C HIS A 93 8.54 18.62 7.40
N ASP A 94 7.34 18.03 7.54
CA ASP A 94 6.71 17.72 8.84
C ASP A 94 6.24 16.25 8.93
N PRO A 95 7.16 15.29 8.95
CA PRO A 95 6.82 13.87 9.03
C PRO A 95 6.17 13.49 10.38
N ALA A 96 6.29 14.35 11.40
CA ALA A 96 5.62 14.16 12.68
C ALA A 96 4.10 14.35 12.56
N THR A 97 3.64 15.30 11.75
CA THR A 97 2.20 15.47 11.50
C THR A 97 1.65 14.32 10.65
N VAL A 98 2.35 13.87 9.61
CA VAL A 98 1.95 12.69 8.83
C VAL A 98 1.76 11.46 9.72
N ARG A 99 2.71 11.20 10.64
CA ARG A 99 2.57 10.12 11.64
C ARG A 99 1.37 10.32 12.57
N ALA A 100 1.05 11.55 12.94
CA ALA A 100 -0.13 11.85 13.75
C ALA A 100 -1.43 11.60 12.98
N GLU A 101 -1.46 11.90 11.68
CA GLU A 101 -2.59 11.56 10.81
C GLU A 101 -2.81 10.04 10.73
N GLN A 102 -1.73 9.28 10.47
CA GLN A 102 -1.77 7.82 10.46
C GLN A 102 -2.20 7.24 11.81
N ALA A 103 -1.64 7.74 12.91
CA ALA A 103 -1.98 7.30 14.27
C ALA A 103 -3.44 7.62 14.65
N GLY A 104 -4.00 8.69 14.08
CA GLY A 104 -5.42 9.03 14.19
C GLY A 104 -6.35 8.11 13.39
N GLY A 105 -5.80 7.23 12.55
CA GLY A 105 -6.57 6.32 11.70
C GLY A 105 -7.18 6.97 10.46
N TYR A 106 -6.70 8.16 10.08
CA TYR A 106 -7.15 8.82 8.86
C TYR A 106 -6.55 8.18 7.61
N ALA A 107 -7.26 8.26 6.49
CA ALA A 107 -6.72 7.80 5.21
C ALA A 107 -5.73 8.84 4.67
N LEU A 108 -4.59 8.37 4.16
CA LEU A 108 -3.57 9.20 3.53
C LEU A 108 -3.52 8.90 2.03
N GLY A 109 -3.53 9.96 1.24
CA GLY A 109 -3.54 9.93 -0.21
C GLY A 109 -2.49 10.86 -0.81
N ASP A 110 -2.16 10.56 -2.05
CA ASP A 110 -1.16 11.25 -2.86
C ASP A 110 -1.76 12.52 -3.49
N HIS A 111 -1.12 13.67 -3.27
CA HIS A 111 -1.45 14.94 -3.90
C HIS A 111 -0.32 15.51 -4.76
N THR A 112 0.56 14.66 -5.30
CA THR A 112 1.82 15.00 -5.99
C THR A 112 2.93 15.51 -5.08
N TRP A 113 4.12 15.71 -5.63
CA TRP A 113 5.29 16.10 -4.87
C TRP A 113 5.26 17.60 -4.53
N ASP A 114 5.04 18.46 -5.52
CA ASP A 114 5.10 19.92 -5.35
C ASP A 114 3.91 20.70 -5.94
N HIS A 115 2.78 20.01 -6.15
CA HIS A 115 1.51 20.60 -6.62
C HIS A 115 1.61 21.16 -8.06
N GLN A 116 2.44 20.56 -8.92
CA GLN A 116 2.45 20.89 -10.34
C GLN A 116 1.16 20.43 -11.05
N SER A 117 0.71 21.25 -12.00
CA SER A 117 -0.40 20.88 -12.89
C SER A 117 0.03 19.76 -13.84
N LEU A 118 -0.44 18.54 -13.61
CA LEU A 118 -0.04 17.36 -14.37
C LEU A 118 -0.25 17.46 -15.89
N PRO A 119 -1.31 18.10 -16.42
CA PRO A 119 -1.47 18.29 -17.87
C PRO A 119 -0.34 19.11 -18.53
N ASN A 120 0.43 19.89 -17.76
CA ASN A 120 1.56 20.65 -18.28
C ASN A 120 2.86 19.83 -18.35
N LEU A 121 2.83 18.59 -17.85
CA LEU A 121 3.98 17.70 -17.78
C LEU A 121 3.86 16.58 -18.80
N GLY A 122 5.00 16.11 -19.31
CA GLY A 122 5.07 14.83 -20.01
C GLY A 122 4.92 13.66 -19.03
N ALA A 123 4.69 12.45 -19.55
CA ALA A 123 4.45 11.24 -18.75
C ALA A 123 5.52 10.98 -17.68
N ALA A 124 6.80 11.23 -17.98
CA ALA A 124 7.88 11.09 -17.01
C ALA A 124 7.80 12.11 -15.87
N GLY A 125 7.37 13.34 -16.15
CA GLY A 125 7.14 14.37 -15.13
C GLY A 125 5.94 14.02 -14.24
N GLN A 126 4.85 13.56 -14.85
CA GLN A 126 3.68 13.09 -14.10
C GLN A 126 4.03 11.91 -13.18
N ALA A 127 4.76 10.92 -13.69
CA ALA A 127 5.23 9.79 -12.90
C ALA A 127 6.16 10.26 -11.77
N SER A 128 7.09 11.18 -12.04
CA SER A 128 7.97 11.73 -11.02
C SER A 128 7.21 12.43 -9.88
N GLU A 129 6.19 13.22 -10.20
CA GLU A 129 5.36 13.89 -9.20
C GLU A 129 4.66 12.90 -8.27
N ILE A 130 4.06 11.85 -8.84
CA ILE A 130 3.30 10.82 -8.12
C ILE A 130 4.25 9.89 -7.35
N ASP A 131 5.29 9.37 -8.00
CA ASP A 131 6.15 8.34 -7.41
C ASP A 131 7.02 8.89 -6.26
N ARG A 132 7.43 10.17 -6.33
CA ARG A 132 8.23 10.79 -5.27
C ARG A 132 7.42 10.98 -3.99
N GLU A 133 6.18 11.46 -4.09
CA GLU A 133 5.27 11.54 -2.94
C GLU A 133 5.04 10.13 -2.37
N ARG A 134 4.74 9.16 -3.23
CA ARG A 134 4.47 7.77 -2.80
C ARG A 134 5.59 7.18 -1.96
N VAL A 135 6.83 7.41 -2.38
CA VAL A 135 8.03 6.93 -1.68
C VAL A 135 8.21 7.65 -0.35
N GLU A 136 7.99 8.97 -0.30
CA GLU A 136 8.09 9.76 0.94
C GLU A 136 7.05 9.30 1.97
N GLN A 137 5.78 9.19 1.58
CA GLN A 137 4.73 8.72 2.48
C GLN A 137 5.04 7.32 3.00
N ALA A 138 5.50 6.41 2.13
CA ALA A 138 5.87 5.05 2.53
C ALA A 138 7.07 5.04 3.49
N ALA A 139 8.05 5.91 3.32
CA ALA A 139 9.18 6.05 4.23
C ALA A 139 8.75 6.52 5.63
N ILE A 140 7.73 7.38 5.72
CA ILE A 140 7.22 7.91 6.99
C ILE A 140 6.26 6.94 7.69
N THR A 141 5.39 6.29 6.91
CA THR A 141 4.22 5.57 7.42
C THR A 141 4.33 4.05 7.32
N GLY A 142 5.29 3.55 6.55
CA GLY A 142 5.41 2.15 6.16
C GLY A 142 4.35 1.70 5.14
N ARG A 143 3.60 2.63 4.52
CA ARG A 143 2.52 2.31 3.57
C ARG A 143 2.48 3.27 2.40
N TYR A 144 2.32 2.72 1.20
CA TYR A 144 2.02 3.51 0.01
C TYR A 144 0.59 4.06 0.04
N PRO A 145 0.33 5.24 -0.55
CA PRO A 145 -1.03 5.77 -0.66
C PRO A 145 -1.86 4.95 -1.65
N CYS A 146 -3.09 4.67 -1.25
CA CYS A 146 -4.09 3.96 -2.06
C CYS A 146 -5.02 4.89 -2.84
N LEU A 147 -5.00 6.17 -2.51
CA LEU A 147 -5.81 7.21 -3.10
C LEU A 147 -4.89 8.25 -3.73
N PHE A 148 -5.37 8.88 -4.78
CA PHE A 148 -4.68 9.96 -5.48
C PHE A 148 -5.70 11.04 -5.81
N ARG A 149 -5.29 12.30 -5.71
CA ARG A 149 -6.05 13.46 -6.19
C ARG A 149 -5.11 14.37 -6.98
N PRO A 150 -5.40 14.69 -8.24
CA PRO A 150 -4.55 15.61 -8.99
C PRO A 150 -4.71 17.04 -8.48
N PRO A 151 -3.62 17.83 -8.41
CA PRO A 151 -3.67 19.26 -8.23
C PRO A 151 -4.67 19.93 -9.17
N TYR A 152 -5.40 20.93 -8.70
CA TYR A 152 -6.40 21.68 -9.49
C TYR A 152 -7.57 20.85 -10.06
N GLY A 153 -7.64 19.55 -9.81
CA GLY A 153 -8.69 18.65 -10.31
C GLY A 153 -8.58 18.32 -11.80
N ASN A 154 -7.38 18.32 -12.39
CA ASN A 154 -7.16 18.17 -13.83
C ASN A 154 -6.32 16.95 -14.26
#